data_AF-A0A267FY11-F1
#
_entry.id   AF-A0A267FY11-F1
#
_cell.length_a   1.000
_cell.length_b   1.000
_cell.length_c   1.000
_cell.angle_alpha   90.00
_cell.angle_beta   90.00
_cell.angle_gamma   90.00
#
_symmetry.space_group_name_H-M   'P 1'
#
loop_
_entity.id
_entity.type
_entity.pdbx_description
1 polymer ?
#
loop_
_entity_poly.entity_id
_entity_poly.type
_entity_poly.pdbx_seq_one_letter_code
_entity_poly.pdbx_strand_id
1 'polypeptide(L)'
;LSLVQVFTLPLKLMFTNFDEIKFNSVNSTNLTGYEIGSMAYDQGSDAFYNCFMFVFLLLVNIVMVNLLIALFSLRVSKIASKSKIVWRRMYFDMLVECNRMCAVPSPIYVIYAIFVGLFYIYWSFRDALQNVEHYSKSTNWWYSQTDYPKVYTQFLKFQAKQFRRFGRRYLTRGIVDADSDPDGVQARADNNFAAVKRGIDSLGRTRSAATSKRSDSTGIEAKLVNLKLQSKRRRKQINDVEAKLDRLIQLVERR
;
A
#
# COMPACT_ATOMS: atom_id res chain seq x y z
N LEU A 1 31.82 -11.82 38.02
CA LEU A 1 30.75 -11.36 37.12
C LEU A 1 30.19 -12.61 36.44
N SER A 2 28.94 -12.99 36.67
CA SER A 2 28.37 -14.17 35.99
C SER A 2 28.08 -13.83 34.52
N LEU A 3 28.22 -14.80 33.62
CA LEU A 3 27.98 -14.59 32.18
C LEU A 3 26.57 -14.04 31.90
N VAL A 4 25.58 -14.43 32.70
CA VAL A 4 24.21 -13.91 32.66
C VAL A 4 24.17 -12.40 32.95
N GLN A 5 24.95 -11.93 33.92
CA GLN A 5 25.01 -10.51 34.28
C GLN A 5 25.60 -9.66 33.15
N VAL A 6 26.57 -10.19 32.40
CA VAL A 6 27.18 -9.53 31.23
C VAL A 6 26.14 -9.23 30.15
N PHE A 7 25.22 -10.16 29.88
CA PHE A 7 24.21 -9.99 28.82
C PHE A 7 22.94 -9.25 29.30
N THR A 8 22.57 -9.41 30.56
CA THR A 8 21.35 -8.78 31.11
C THR A 8 21.55 -7.30 31.40
N LEU A 9 22.76 -6.87 31.76
CA LEU A 9 23.01 -5.49 32.18
C LEU A 9 22.85 -4.45 31.05
N PRO A 10 23.41 -4.63 29.83
CA PRO A 10 23.17 -3.74 28.71
C PRO A 10 21.69 -3.70 28.28
N LEU A 11 20.98 -4.83 28.39
CA LEU A 11 19.55 -4.90 28.08
C LEU A 11 18.73 -4.07 29.08
N LYS A 12 19.03 -4.17 30.38
CA LYS A 12 18.39 -3.34 31.42
C LYS A 12 18.68 -1.85 31.22
N LEU A 13 19.90 -1.50 30.82
CA LEU A 13 20.28 -0.12 30.47
C LEU A 13 19.49 0.42 29.27
N MET A 14 19.29 -0.39 28.23
CA MET A 14 18.49 0.00 27.06
C MET A 14 17.05 0.35 27.46
N PHE A 15 16.45 -0.42 28.37
CA PHE A 15 15.10 -0.15 28.88
C PHE A 15 15.04 0.83 30.06
N THR A 16 16.13 1.55 30.35
CA THR A 16 16.20 2.56 31.41
C THR A 16 15.88 2.05 32.82
N ASN A 17 16.10 0.75 33.08
CA ASN A 17 15.89 0.13 34.40
C ASN A 17 17.13 0.32 35.30
N PHE A 18 17.37 1.56 35.73
CA PHE A 18 18.58 1.96 36.45
C PHE A 18 18.65 1.50 37.90
N ASP A 19 17.49 1.31 38.55
CA ASP A 19 17.41 0.91 39.96
C ASP A 19 17.97 -0.50 40.22
N GLU A 20 17.94 -1.37 39.22
CA GLU A 20 18.47 -2.75 39.31
C GLU A 20 19.97 -2.85 39.00
N ILE A 21 20.62 -1.75 38.62
CA ILE A 21 22.03 -1.72 38.17
C ILE A 21 22.93 -1.16 39.27
N LYS A 22 22.48 -1.12 40.54
CA LYS A 22 23.32 -0.73 41.67
C LYS A 22 24.33 -1.82 41.99
N PHE A 23 25.60 -1.54 41.73
CA PHE A 23 26.70 -2.35 42.22
C PHE A 23 27.00 -1.94 43.66
N ASN A 24 27.02 -2.90 44.57
CA ASN A 24 27.54 -2.66 45.92
C ASN A 24 29.06 -2.45 45.80
N SER A 25 29.53 -1.29 46.25
CA SER A 25 30.95 -0.91 46.25
C SER A 25 31.64 -1.46 47.50
N VAL A 26 32.91 -1.85 47.38
CA VAL A 26 33.69 -2.45 48.47
C VAL A 26 34.87 -1.56 48.76
N ASN A 27 34.85 -0.95 49.95
CA ASN A 27 36.00 -0.21 50.44
C ASN A 27 37.18 -1.18 50.62
N SER A 28 38.31 -0.83 50.01
CA SER A 28 39.54 -1.63 49.84
C SER A 28 40.16 -2.22 51.13
N THR A 29 39.58 -2.01 52.31
CA THR A 29 40.19 -2.32 53.61
C THR A 29 39.70 -3.62 54.27
N ASN A 30 38.61 -4.25 53.84
CA ASN A 30 38.05 -5.45 54.52
C ASN A 30 37.99 -6.70 53.63
N LEU A 31 39.13 -7.10 53.09
CA LEU A 31 39.32 -8.18 52.11
C LEU A 31 39.11 -9.64 52.62
N THR A 32 38.16 -9.91 53.51
CA THR A 32 37.84 -11.27 53.97
C THR A 32 36.34 -11.60 53.86
N GLY A 33 35.99 -12.50 52.92
CA GLY A 33 34.63 -13.06 52.77
C GLY A 33 33.88 -12.66 51.50
N TYR A 34 34.50 -12.76 50.32
CA TYR A 34 33.88 -12.31 49.06
C TYR A 34 33.35 -13.44 48.20
N GLU A 35 32.07 -13.34 47.82
CA GLU A 35 31.51 -14.12 46.72
C GLU A 35 31.89 -13.48 45.38
N ILE A 36 32.62 -14.24 44.56
CA ILE A 36 33.10 -13.81 43.25
C ILE A 36 31.91 -13.46 42.35
N GLY A 37 31.74 -12.17 42.06
CA GLY A 37 30.72 -11.66 41.15
C GLY A 37 29.57 -10.86 41.78
N SER A 38 29.56 -10.67 43.11
CA SER A 38 28.56 -9.85 43.81
C SER A 38 28.99 -8.39 44.01
N MET A 39 30.29 -8.10 43.88
CA MET A 39 30.89 -6.81 44.28
C MET A 39 31.74 -6.20 43.15
N ALA A 40 31.68 -4.88 42.98
CA ALA A 40 32.47 -4.12 42.00
C ALA A 40 33.58 -3.29 42.69
N TYR A 41 34.70 -3.07 41.99
CA TYR A 41 35.79 -2.23 42.47
C TYR A 41 35.41 -0.74 42.42
N ASP A 42 35.66 0.01 43.50
CA ASP A 42 35.15 1.38 43.70
C ASP A 42 35.55 2.37 42.59
N GLN A 43 36.79 2.28 42.09
CA GLN A 43 37.25 3.14 40.99
C GLN A 43 36.62 2.75 39.63
N GLY A 44 36.30 1.46 39.46
CA GLY A 44 35.69 0.94 38.25
C GLY A 44 34.19 1.24 38.16
N SER A 45 33.48 1.22 39.30
CA SER A 45 32.06 1.57 39.35
C SER A 45 31.83 3.05 39.08
N ASP A 46 32.67 3.94 39.62
CA ASP A 46 32.55 5.39 39.38
C ASP A 46 32.78 5.76 37.90
N ALA A 47 33.82 5.19 37.28
CA ALA A 47 34.05 5.36 35.84
C ALA A 47 32.91 4.77 34.98
N PHE A 48 32.29 3.67 35.43
CA PHE A 48 31.16 3.04 34.76
C PHE A 48 29.90 3.91 34.76
N TYR A 49 29.50 4.44 35.92
CA TYR A 49 28.31 5.29 36.02
C TYR A 49 28.48 6.64 35.33
N ASN A 50 29.66 7.26 35.42
CA ASN A 50 29.88 8.60 34.87
C ASN A 50 30.15 8.61 33.36
N CYS A 51 30.87 7.61 32.83
CA CYS A 51 31.31 7.61 31.43
C CYS A 51 30.61 6.52 30.59
N PHE A 52 30.77 5.25 30.96
CA PHE A 52 30.31 4.14 30.12
C PHE A 52 28.78 4.08 30.01
N MET A 53 28.06 4.33 31.10
CA MET A 53 26.61 4.39 31.11
C MET A 53 26.08 5.52 30.23
N PHE A 54 26.67 6.71 30.34
CA PHE A 54 26.30 7.87 29.53
C PHE A 54 26.51 7.61 28.03
N VAL A 55 27.70 7.12 27.65
CA VAL A 55 28.03 6.78 26.25
C VAL A 55 27.10 5.68 25.72
N PHE A 56 26.82 4.65 26.52
CA PHE A 56 25.91 3.58 26.14
C PHE A 56 24.48 4.07 25.90
N LEU A 57 23.95 4.92 26.80
CA LEU A 57 22.61 5.49 26.66
C LEU A 57 22.50 6.38 25.40
N LEU A 58 23.53 7.18 25.12
CA LEU A 58 23.56 8.01 23.92
C LEU A 58 23.57 7.14 22.65
N LEU A 59 24.45 6.14 22.58
CA LEU A 59 24.56 5.29 21.40
C LEU A 59 23.33 4.39 21.19
N VAL A 60 22.84 3.72 22.24
CA VAL A 60 21.75 2.76 22.08
C VAL A 60 20.40 3.45 21.99
N ASN A 61 20.06 4.33 22.94
CA ASN A 61 18.73 4.92 22.98
C ASN A 61 18.55 6.04 21.97
N ILE A 62 19.56 6.89 21.77
CA ILE A 62 19.43 8.03 20.84
C ILE A 62 19.81 7.63 19.42
N VAL A 63 20.87 6.85 19.21
CA VAL A 63 21.30 6.50 17.84
C VAL A 63 20.61 5.22 17.36
N MET A 64 20.78 4.10 18.06
CA MET A 64 20.34 2.79 17.57
C MET A 64 18.82 2.67 17.46
N VAL A 65 18.05 3.08 18.47
CA VAL A 65 16.58 3.02 18.43
C VAL A 65 16.01 3.95 17.36
N ASN A 66 16.54 5.18 17.23
CA ASN A 66 16.08 6.10 16.20
C ASN A 66 16.40 5.59 14.78
N LEU A 67 17.58 5.00 14.58
CA LEU A 67 17.94 4.37 13.32
C LEU A 67 17.09 3.13 13.05
N LEU A 68 16.76 2.34 14.08
CA LEU A 68 15.88 1.18 13.97
C LEU A 68 14.47 1.61 13.53
N ILE A 69 13.92 2.68 14.12
CA ILE A 69 12.64 3.25 13.71
C ILE A 69 12.70 3.73 12.26
N ALA A 70 13.78 4.40 11.85
CA ALA A 70 13.95 4.84 10.46
C ALA A 70 14.04 3.66 9.47
N LEU A 71 14.82 2.63 9.82
CA LEU A 71 14.92 1.40 9.03
C LEU A 71 13.58 0.68 8.94
N PHE A 72 12.84 0.57 10.05
CA PHE A 72 11.52 -0.02 10.03
C PHE A 72 10.55 0.79 9.19
N SER A 73 10.53 2.12 9.30
CA SER A 73 9.67 2.97 8.47
C SER A 73 9.92 2.73 6.98
N LEU A 74 11.18 2.68 6.55
CA LEU A 74 11.56 2.38 5.17
C LEU A 74 11.16 0.95 4.75
N ARG A 75 11.47 -0.05 5.59
CA ARG A 75 11.18 -1.46 5.29
C ARG A 75 9.68 -1.75 5.27
N VAL A 76 8.94 -1.23 6.24
CA VAL A 76 7.48 -1.36 6.33
C VAL A 76 6.82 -0.71 5.14
N SER A 77 7.25 0.49 4.71
CA SER A 77 6.72 1.12 3.50
C SER A 77 6.90 0.22 2.27
N LYS A 78 8.11 -0.31 2.05
CA LYS A 78 8.43 -1.22 0.93
C LYS A 78 7.66 -2.55 0.99
N ILE A 79 7.45 -3.09 2.18
CA ILE A 79 6.76 -4.37 2.37
C ILE A 79 5.24 -4.18 2.31
N ALA A 80 4.70 -3.06 2.80
CA ALA A 80 3.28 -2.78 2.85
C ALA A 80 2.62 -2.82 1.47
N SER A 81 3.29 -2.30 0.42
CA SER A 81 2.78 -2.33 -0.95
C SER A 81 2.61 -3.78 -1.45
N LYS A 82 3.65 -4.61 -1.28
CA LYS A 82 3.63 -6.04 -1.66
C LYS A 82 2.64 -6.84 -0.82
N SER A 83 2.62 -6.62 0.49
CA SER A 83 1.72 -7.29 1.43
C SER A 83 0.26 -6.98 1.13
N LYS A 84 -0.08 -5.80 0.60
CA LYS A 84 -1.45 -5.46 0.21
C LYS A 84 -1.98 -6.35 -0.92
N ILE A 85 -1.13 -6.72 -1.88
CA ILE A 85 -1.48 -7.63 -2.98
C ILE A 85 -1.72 -9.04 -2.41
N VAL A 86 -0.80 -9.52 -1.59
CA VAL A 86 -0.92 -10.82 -0.90
C VAL A 86 -2.17 -10.87 -0.01
N TRP A 87 -2.45 -9.79 0.72
CA TRP A 87 -3.63 -9.67 1.57
C TRP A 87 -4.93 -9.74 0.77
N ARG A 88 -5.03 -9.07 -0.39
CA ARG A 88 -6.22 -9.15 -1.25
C ARG A 88 -6.48 -10.58 -1.76
N ARG A 89 -5.41 -11.32 -2.05
CA ARG A 89 -5.50 -12.75 -2.40
C ARG A 89 -6.03 -13.55 -1.20
N MET A 90 -5.35 -13.47 -0.06
CA MET A 90 -5.71 -14.21 1.14
C MET A 90 -7.15 -13.90 1.58
N TYR A 91 -7.56 -12.64 1.48
CA TYR A 91 -8.91 -12.21 1.82
C TYR A 91 -9.96 -12.84 0.91
N PHE A 92 -9.70 -12.94 -0.39
CA PHE A 92 -10.61 -13.65 -1.29
C PHE A 92 -10.69 -15.14 -0.95
N ASP A 93 -9.54 -15.79 -0.72
CA ASP A 93 -9.49 -17.20 -0.34
C ASP A 93 -10.25 -17.43 0.98
N MET A 94 -10.09 -16.54 1.96
CA MET A 94 -10.87 -16.56 3.21
C MET A 94 -12.37 -16.35 3.00
N LEU A 95 -12.79 -15.49 2.07
CA LEU A 95 -14.21 -15.28 1.78
C LEU A 95 -14.84 -16.49 1.10
N VAL A 96 -14.12 -17.11 0.17
CA VAL A 96 -14.56 -18.35 -0.47
C VAL A 96 -14.67 -19.44 0.58
N GLU A 97 -13.67 -19.57 1.44
CA GLU A 97 -13.69 -20.54 2.53
C GLU A 97 -14.83 -20.26 3.51
N CYS A 98 -15.06 -19.00 3.88
CA CYS A 98 -16.18 -18.61 4.74
C CYS A 98 -17.55 -18.90 4.12
N ASN A 99 -17.69 -18.78 2.79
CA ASN A 99 -18.91 -19.15 2.07
C ASN A 99 -19.10 -20.67 1.97
N ARG A 100 -18.01 -21.46 2.00
CA ARG A 100 -18.06 -22.93 2.04
C ARG A 100 -18.26 -23.45 3.46
N MET A 101 -17.74 -22.75 4.45
CA MET A 101 -17.92 -23.02 5.85
C MET A 101 -19.37 -22.73 6.24
N CYS A 102 -19.96 -23.66 6.98
CA CYS A 102 -21.32 -23.54 7.47
C CYS A 102 -21.49 -22.22 8.25
N ALA A 103 -22.57 -21.46 8.00
CA ALA A 103 -22.88 -20.17 8.64
C ALA A 103 -23.21 -20.28 10.16
N VAL A 104 -22.84 -21.41 10.76
CA VAL A 104 -23.26 -21.83 12.08
C VAL A 104 -22.09 -21.61 13.04
N PRO A 105 -22.32 -21.03 14.24
CA PRO A 105 -21.25 -20.81 15.20
C PRO A 105 -20.49 -22.10 15.53
N SER A 106 -19.18 -21.96 15.76
CA SER A 106 -18.22 -23.04 16.05
C SER A 106 -18.74 -24.19 16.93
N PRO A 107 -19.52 -23.99 18.01
CA PRO A 107 -20.05 -25.11 18.80
C PRO A 107 -21.05 -26.02 18.06
N ILE A 108 -21.93 -25.47 17.23
CA ILE A 108 -22.96 -26.27 16.54
C ILE A 108 -22.38 -26.87 15.24
N TYR A 109 -21.32 -26.27 14.68
CA TYR A 109 -20.59 -26.82 13.55
C TYR A 109 -20.04 -28.23 13.83
N VAL A 110 -19.56 -28.51 15.05
CA VAL A 110 -19.04 -29.84 15.41
C VAL A 110 -20.13 -30.90 15.33
N ILE A 111 -21.33 -30.60 15.83
CA ILE A 111 -22.49 -31.49 15.77
C ILE A 111 -22.88 -31.71 14.30
N TYR A 112 -23.02 -30.64 13.53
CA TYR A 112 -23.31 -30.72 12.10
C TYR A 112 -22.26 -31.53 11.33
N ALA A 113 -20.97 -31.34 11.62
CA ALA A 113 -19.88 -32.08 10.99
C ALA A 113 -19.91 -33.58 11.33
N ILE A 114 -20.26 -33.94 12.57
CA ILE A 114 -20.46 -35.35 12.97
C ILE A 114 -21.65 -35.96 12.22
N PHE A 115 -22.78 -35.25 12.15
CA PHE A 115 -23.96 -35.71 11.42
C PHE A 115 -23.72 -35.83 9.91
N VAL A 116 -23.05 -34.85 9.30
CA VAL A 116 -22.66 -34.91 7.88
C VAL A 116 -21.63 -35.99 7.64
N GLY A 117 -20.66 -36.19 8.52
CA GLY A 117 -19.68 -37.26 8.42
C GLY A 117 -20.33 -38.65 8.47
N LEU A 118 -21.26 -38.86 9.41
CA LEU A 118 -22.04 -40.10 9.49
C LEU A 118 -22.93 -40.30 8.27
N PHE A 119 -23.60 -39.24 7.81
CA PHE A 119 -24.42 -39.27 6.60
C PHE A 119 -23.58 -39.54 5.35
N TYR A 120 -22.39 -38.94 5.25
CA TYR A 120 -21.46 -39.10 4.15
C TYR A 120 -20.81 -40.48 4.16
N ILE A 121 -20.55 -41.10 5.31
CA ILE A 121 -20.11 -42.50 5.40
C ILE A 121 -21.25 -43.43 4.96
N TYR A 122 -22.48 -43.16 5.39
CA TYR A 122 -23.67 -43.92 4.96
C TYR A 122 -23.94 -43.78 3.45
N TRP A 123 -23.81 -42.57 2.91
CA TRP A 123 -23.96 -42.31 1.48
C TRP A 123 -22.76 -42.82 0.67
N SER A 124 -21.53 -42.66 1.15
CA SER A 124 -20.32 -43.17 0.47
C SER A 124 -20.29 -44.69 0.45
N PHE A 125 -20.85 -45.37 1.45
CA PHE A 125 -21.05 -46.82 1.38
C PHE A 125 -22.03 -47.20 0.25
N ARG A 126 -22.91 -46.28 -0.14
CA ARG A 126 -23.87 -46.40 -1.25
C ARG A 126 -23.30 -45.93 -2.60
N ASP A 127 -22.43 -44.93 -2.58
CA ASP A 127 -21.90 -44.21 -3.75
C ASP A 127 -20.45 -44.61 -4.14
N ALA A 128 -19.78 -45.45 -3.35
CA ALA A 128 -18.48 -46.05 -3.69
C ALA A 128 -18.51 -46.91 -4.98
N LEU A 129 -19.68 -47.03 -5.63
CA LEU A 129 -19.87 -47.63 -6.94
C LEU A 129 -19.75 -46.62 -8.11
N GLN A 130 -19.78 -45.30 -7.88
CA GLN A 130 -19.75 -44.30 -8.95
C GLN A 130 -18.91 -43.05 -8.58
N ASN A 131 -17.64 -43.10 -8.99
CA ASN A 131 -16.84 -41.93 -9.40
C ASN A 131 -16.54 -40.83 -8.37
N VAL A 132 -15.28 -40.80 -7.92
CA VAL A 132 -14.66 -39.62 -7.29
C VAL A 132 -13.65 -39.03 -8.26
N GLU A 133 -14.11 -38.14 -9.13
CA GLU A 133 -13.23 -37.24 -9.87
C GLU A 133 -13.74 -35.81 -9.71
N HIS A 134 -13.09 -35.05 -8.82
CA HIS A 134 -12.77 -33.63 -9.03
C HIS A 134 -12.01 -33.09 -7.81
N TYR A 135 -10.72 -33.42 -7.75
CA TYR A 135 -9.77 -32.68 -6.91
C TYR A 135 -9.31 -31.45 -7.70
N SER A 136 -9.77 -30.26 -7.31
CA SER A 136 -9.35 -28.99 -7.91
C SER A 136 -7.85 -28.80 -7.69
N LYS A 137 -7.07 -29.07 -8.72
CA LYS A 137 -5.61 -28.86 -8.79
C LYS A 137 -5.28 -27.40 -8.45
N SER A 138 -4.41 -27.21 -7.46
CA SER A 138 -3.74 -25.93 -7.17
C SER A 138 -3.05 -25.45 -8.45
N THR A 139 -3.73 -24.60 -9.20
CA THR A 139 -3.24 -23.99 -10.43
C THR A 139 -2.88 -22.55 -10.12
N ASN A 140 -1.71 -22.10 -10.59
CA ASN A 140 -1.18 -20.77 -10.34
C ASN A 140 -1.93 -19.68 -11.14
N TRP A 141 -3.26 -19.72 -11.14
CA TRP A 141 -4.15 -18.85 -11.92
C TRP A 141 -3.98 -17.36 -11.62
N TRP A 142 -3.31 -17.02 -10.50
CA TRP A 142 -3.12 -15.64 -10.06
C TRP A 142 -2.02 -14.87 -10.79
N TYR A 143 -1.06 -15.54 -11.46
CA TYR A 143 0.04 -14.85 -12.14
C TYR A 143 -0.37 -14.25 -13.49
N SER A 144 -1.30 -14.89 -14.21
CA SER A 144 -1.79 -14.38 -15.49
C SER A 144 -3.18 -13.81 -15.34
N GLN A 145 -3.36 -12.55 -15.76
CA GLN A 145 -4.69 -11.90 -15.77
C GLN A 145 -5.71 -12.66 -16.63
N THR A 146 -5.25 -13.43 -17.62
CA THR A 146 -6.11 -14.23 -18.52
C THR A 146 -6.74 -15.43 -17.81
N ASP A 147 -6.12 -15.92 -16.74
CA ASP A 147 -6.47 -17.19 -16.11
C ASP A 147 -7.36 -16.99 -14.88
N TYR A 148 -7.82 -15.76 -14.65
CA TYR A 148 -8.60 -15.41 -13.47
C TYR A 148 -9.97 -16.11 -13.50
N PRO A 149 -10.32 -16.86 -12.44
CA PRO A 149 -11.65 -17.46 -12.32
C PRO A 149 -12.74 -16.39 -12.43
N LYS A 150 -13.85 -16.73 -13.08
CA LYS A 150 -14.98 -15.80 -13.28
C LYS A 150 -15.47 -15.22 -11.94
N VAL A 151 -15.53 -16.04 -10.89
CA VAL A 151 -15.91 -15.62 -9.53
C VAL A 151 -14.97 -14.55 -8.98
N TYR A 152 -13.66 -14.72 -9.16
CA TYR A 152 -12.66 -13.74 -8.75
C TYR A 152 -12.81 -12.41 -9.51
N THR A 153 -13.06 -12.47 -10.83
CA THR A 153 -13.29 -11.23 -11.61
C THR A 153 -14.53 -10.46 -11.17
N GLN A 154 -15.60 -11.14 -10.75
CA GLN A 154 -16.80 -10.51 -10.20
C GLN A 154 -16.51 -9.86 -8.84
N PHE A 155 -15.74 -10.53 -7.99
CA PHE A 155 -15.27 -9.97 -6.73
C PHE A 155 -14.43 -8.70 -6.94
N LEU A 156 -13.49 -8.71 -7.89
CA LEU A 156 -12.69 -7.53 -8.24
C LEU A 156 -13.57 -6.38 -8.72
N LYS A 157 -14.59 -6.66 -9.55
CA LYS A 157 -15.57 -5.64 -9.99
C LYS A 157 -16.34 -5.06 -8.81
N PHE A 158 -16.77 -5.89 -7.87
CA PHE A 158 -17.45 -5.45 -6.65
C PHE A 158 -16.54 -4.56 -5.80
N GLN A 159 -15.31 -5.01 -5.52
CA GLN A 159 -14.33 -4.22 -4.78
C GLN A 159 -14.06 -2.88 -5.45
N ALA A 160 -13.86 -2.86 -6.77
CA ALA A 160 -13.66 -1.62 -7.54
C ALA A 160 -14.86 -0.67 -7.41
N LYS A 161 -16.09 -1.20 -7.41
CA LYS A 161 -17.31 -0.40 -7.20
C LYS A 161 -17.36 0.19 -5.78
N GLN A 162 -16.99 -0.57 -4.76
CA GLN A 162 -16.91 -0.08 -3.37
C GLN A 162 -15.83 1.00 -3.21
N PHE A 163 -14.64 0.79 -3.79
CA PHE A 163 -13.58 1.80 -3.77
C PHE A 163 -13.96 3.07 -4.53
N ARG A 164 -14.77 3.00 -5.59
CA ARG A 164 -15.29 4.22 -6.23
C ARG A 164 -16.28 4.97 -5.35
N ARG A 165 -17.10 4.26 -4.58
CA ARG A 165 -18.15 4.83 -3.73
C ARG A 165 -17.59 5.45 -2.45
N PHE A 166 -16.68 4.76 -1.78
CA PHE A 166 -16.12 5.18 -0.48
C PHE A 166 -14.68 5.71 -0.58
N GLY A 167 -13.97 5.37 -1.65
CA GLY A 167 -12.54 5.61 -1.77
C GLY A 167 -12.17 7.00 -2.28
N ARG A 168 -13.09 7.91 -2.63
CA ARG A 168 -12.68 9.25 -3.12
C ARG A 168 -11.80 10.02 -2.10
N ARG A 169 -12.00 9.79 -0.80
CA ARG A 169 -11.16 10.35 0.28
C ARG A 169 -9.94 9.49 0.63
N TYR A 170 -10.08 8.16 0.61
CA TYR A 170 -8.98 7.22 0.91
C TYR A 170 -7.98 7.06 -0.25
N LEU A 171 -8.41 7.23 -1.50
CA LEU A 171 -7.56 7.19 -2.69
C LEU A 171 -6.65 8.41 -2.75
N THR A 172 -7.11 9.60 -2.37
CA THR A 172 -6.24 10.79 -2.24
C THR A 172 -5.10 10.60 -1.25
N ARG A 173 -5.33 9.87 -0.16
CA ARG A 173 -4.29 9.56 0.83
C ARG A 173 -3.34 8.47 0.33
N GLY A 174 -3.89 7.43 -0.31
CA GLY A 174 -3.09 6.39 -0.97
C GLY A 174 -2.32 6.85 -2.22
N ILE A 175 -2.69 7.98 -2.84
CA ILE A 175 -1.94 8.61 -3.95
C ILE A 175 -0.63 9.21 -3.43
N VAL A 176 -0.63 9.81 -2.23
CA VAL A 176 0.59 10.32 -1.58
C VAL A 176 1.53 9.18 -1.20
N ASP A 177 1.01 8.07 -0.69
CA ASP A 177 1.82 6.88 -0.37
C ASP A 177 2.30 6.12 -1.63
N ALA A 178 1.53 6.17 -2.73
CA ALA A 178 1.86 5.51 -3.99
C ALA A 178 2.86 6.29 -4.85
N ASP A 179 3.05 7.60 -4.65
CA ASP A 179 4.13 8.35 -5.32
C ASP A 179 5.53 7.83 -4.89
N SER A 180 5.63 7.14 -3.75
CA SER A 180 6.82 6.40 -3.29
C SER A 180 6.94 4.96 -3.83
N ASP A 181 5.92 4.43 -4.53
CA ASP A 181 5.89 3.05 -5.03
C ASP A 181 6.15 3.01 -6.56
N PRO A 182 7.32 2.52 -7.02
CA PRO A 182 7.68 2.55 -8.44
C PRO A 182 6.69 1.77 -9.33
N ASP A 183 6.13 0.67 -8.82
CA ASP A 183 5.17 -0.15 -9.56
C ASP A 183 3.80 0.56 -9.70
N GLY A 184 3.40 1.30 -8.65
CA GLY A 184 2.19 2.12 -8.66
C GLY A 184 2.28 3.30 -9.62
N VAL A 185 3.45 3.95 -9.67
CA VAL A 185 3.74 5.05 -10.60
C VAL A 185 3.72 4.56 -12.04
N GLN A 186 4.36 3.42 -12.33
CA GLN A 186 4.37 2.80 -13.66
C GLN A 186 2.94 2.46 -14.12
N ALA A 187 2.14 1.80 -13.27
CA ALA A 187 0.76 1.45 -13.61
C ALA A 187 -0.12 2.69 -13.86
N ARG A 188 0.17 3.82 -13.22
CA ARG A 188 -0.53 5.09 -13.46
C ARG A 188 -0.12 5.71 -14.79
N ALA A 189 1.17 5.71 -15.11
CA ALA A 189 1.67 6.15 -16.40
C ALA A 189 1.04 5.35 -17.55
N ASP A 190 0.97 4.02 -17.41
CA ASP A 190 0.36 3.12 -18.39
C ASP A 190 -1.15 3.37 -18.54
N ASN A 191 -1.86 3.59 -17.43
CA ASN A 191 -3.30 3.90 -17.47
C ASN A 191 -3.59 5.26 -18.13
N ASN A 192 -2.79 6.28 -17.83
CA ASN A 192 -2.90 7.59 -18.45
C ASN A 192 -2.59 7.50 -19.94
N PHE A 193 -1.52 6.79 -20.31
CA PHE A 193 -1.17 6.54 -21.70
C PHE A 193 -2.28 5.78 -22.44
N ALA A 194 -2.85 4.74 -21.83
CA ALA A 194 -3.97 4.00 -22.39
C ALA A 194 -5.24 4.85 -22.54
N ALA A 195 -5.50 5.78 -21.61
CA ALA A 195 -6.62 6.72 -21.72
C ALA A 195 -6.41 7.74 -22.85
N VAL A 196 -5.20 8.28 -22.99
CA VAL A 196 -4.81 9.17 -24.09
C VAL A 196 -4.92 8.44 -25.43
N LYS A 197 -4.38 7.23 -25.54
CA LYS A 197 -4.48 6.39 -26.73
C LYS A 197 -5.94 6.12 -27.12
N ARG A 198 -6.80 5.78 -26.15
CA ARG A 198 -8.25 5.62 -26.38
C ARG A 198 -8.91 6.91 -26.88
N GLY A 199 -8.47 8.07 -26.39
CA GLY A 199 -8.92 9.38 -26.87
C GLY A 199 -8.45 9.71 -28.29
N ILE A 200 -7.22 9.34 -28.65
CA ILE A 200 -6.69 9.49 -30.00
C ILE A 200 -7.40 8.55 -30.97
N ASP A 201 -7.63 7.30 -30.59
CA ASP A 201 -8.33 6.30 -31.42
C ASP A 201 -9.80 6.67 -31.65
N SER A 202 -10.45 7.30 -30.67
CA SER A 202 -11.81 7.81 -30.83
C SER A 202 -11.85 9.04 -31.75
N LEU A 203 -10.85 9.92 -31.69
CA LEU A 203 -10.68 11.05 -32.60
C LEU A 203 -10.34 10.61 -34.04
N GLY A 204 -9.53 9.55 -34.19
CA GLY A 204 -9.25 8.94 -35.48
C GLY A 204 -10.51 8.34 -36.10
N ARG A 205 -11.33 7.65 -35.31
CA ARG A 205 -12.63 7.11 -35.77
C ARG A 205 -13.64 8.19 -36.16
N THR A 206 -13.74 9.30 -35.41
CA THR A 206 -14.61 10.41 -35.81
C THR A 206 -14.13 11.10 -37.07
N ARG A 207 -12.80 11.22 -37.27
CA ARG A 207 -12.22 11.76 -38.50
C ARG A 207 -12.45 10.85 -39.71
N SER A 208 -12.30 9.54 -39.55
CA SER A 208 -12.56 8.56 -40.62
C SER A 208 -14.05 8.41 -40.95
N ALA A 209 -14.93 8.51 -39.95
CA ALA A 209 -16.38 8.57 -40.15
C ALA A 209 -16.81 9.88 -40.83
N ALA A 210 -16.12 10.99 -40.55
CA ALA A 210 -16.33 12.27 -41.23
C ALA A 210 -15.84 12.26 -42.69
N THR A 211 -14.82 11.48 -43.03
CA THR A 211 -14.36 11.32 -44.43
C THR A 211 -15.23 10.34 -45.24
N SER A 212 -15.96 9.42 -44.58
CA SER A 212 -16.88 8.48 -45.24
C SER A 212 -18.25 9.08 -45.57
N LYS A 213 -18.73 10.08 -44.81
CA LYS A 213 -19.96 10.83 -45.13
C LYS A 213 -19.70 11.98 -46.12
N ARG A 214 -19.17 11.65 -47.30
CA ARG A 214 -18.94 12.60 -48.42
C ARG A 214 -20.03 12.50 -49.50
N SER A 215 -21.30 12.34 -49.12
CA SER A 215 -22.43 12.43 -50.07
C SER A 215 -23.55 13.39 -49.66
N ASP A 216 -23.38 14.23 -48.63
CA ASP A 216 -24.36 15.29 -48.30
C ASP A 216 -23.67 16.66 -48.29
N SER A 217 -23.35 17.13 -49.50
CA SER A 217 -22.45 18.26 -49.77
C SER A 217 -23.03 19.66 -49.47
N THR A 218 -24.31 19.81 -49.13
CA THR A 218 -24.97 21.13 -49.05
C THR A 218 -25.03 21.71 -47.64
N GLY A 219 -25.12 20.88 -46.59
CA GLY A 219 -25.19 21.35 -45.20
C GLY A 219 -23.83 21.73 -44.57
N ILE A 220 -22.75 21.10 -45.03
CA ILE A 220 -21.40 21.32 -44.47
C ILE A 220 -20.78 22.61 -45.03
N GLU A 221 -21.02 22.94 -46.30
CA GLU A 221 -20.55 24.21 -46.86
C GLU A 221 -21.23 25.42 -46.20
N ALA A 222 -22.54 25.35 -45.95
CA ALA A 222 -23.27 26.41 -45.25
C ALA A 222 -22.73 26.62 -43.81
N LYS A 223 -22.40 25.53 -43.09
CA LYS A 223 -21.76 25.61 -41.77
C LYS A 223 -20.33 26.14 -41.83
N LEU A 224 -19.56 25.77 -42.87
CA LEU A 224 -18.19 26.23 -43.07
C LEU A 224 -18.15 27.74 -43.38
N VAL A 225 -19.09 28.24 -44.19
CA VAL A 225 -19.24 29.68 -44.47
C VAL A 225 -19.60 30.45 -43.19
N ASN A 226 -20.51 29.91 -42.37
CA ASN A 226 -20.89 30.54 -41.11
C ASN A 226 -19.72 30.55 -40.09
N LEU A 227 -18.96 29.46 -40.00
CA LEU A 227 -17.75 29.39 -39.17
C LEU A 227 -16.64 30.32 -39.66
N LYS A 228 -16.44 30.44 -40.97
CA LYS A 228 -15.51 31.43 -41.55
C LYS A 228 -15.94 32.85 -41.21
N LEU A 229 -17.23 33.16 -41.32
CA LEU A 229 -17.78 34.47 -40.94
C LEU A 229 -17.58 34.77 -39.45
N GLN A 230 -17.83 33.78 -38.58
CA GLN A 230 -17.62 33.90 -37.14
C GLN A 230 -16.14 34.11 -36.80
N SER A 231 -15.22 33.40 -37.46
CA SER A 231 -13.78 33.60 -37.31
C SER A 231 -13.33 35.01 -37.72
N LYS A 232 -13.96 35.58 -38.76
CA LYS A 232 -13.64 36.92 -39.27
C LYS A 232 -14.16 38.00 -38.30
N ARG A 233 -15.32 37.78 -37.68
CA ARG A 233 -15.85 38.65 -36.61
C ARG A 233 -14.97 38.64 -35.37
N ARG A 234 -14.51 37.46 -34.93
CA ARG A 234 -13.59 37.34 -33.79
C ARG A 234 -12.26 38.04 -34.04
N ARG A 235 -11.67 37.90 -35.23
CA ARG A 235 -10.44 38.63 -35.60
C ARG A 235 -10.63 40.15 -35.56
N LYS A 236 -11.76 40.68 -36.03
CA LYS A 236 -12.06 42.12 -35.90
C LYS A 236 -12.15 42.56 -34.45
N GLN A 237 -12.74 41.75 -33.56
CA GLN A 237 -12.81 42.07 -32.14
C GLN A 237 -11.44 42.07 -31.48
N ILE A 238 -10.57 41.11 -31.81
CA ILE A 238 -9.20 41.05 -31.30
C ILE A 238 -8.42 42.29 -31.74
N ASN A 239 -8.47 42.64 -33.03
CA ASN A 239 -7.78 43.83 -33.54
C ASN A 239 -8.31 45.14 -32.92
N ASP A 240 -9.61 45.23 -32.60
CA ASP A 240 -10.18 46.40 -31.91
C ASP A 240 -9.73 46.49 -30.44
N VAL A 241 -9.57 45.34 -29.77
CA VAL A 241 -9.01 45.27 -28.41
C VAL A 241 -7.53 45.65 -28.43
N GLU A 242 -6.76 45.17 -29.41
CA GLU A 242 -5.34 45.49 -29.59
C GLU A 242 -5.15 46.99 -29.85
N ALA A 243 -5.95 47.59 -30.75
CA ALA A 243 -5.88 49.03 -31.01
C ALA A 243 -6.25 49.89 -29.77
N LYS A 244 -7.15 49.42 -28.91
CA LYS A 244 -7.47 50.10 -27.63
C LYS A 244 -6.33 49.97 -26.62
N LEU A 245 -5.65 48.82 -26.60
CA LEU A 245 -4.49 48.60 -25.75
C LEU A 245 -3.31 49.49 -26.18
N ASP A 246 -3.04 49.61 -27.48
CA ASP A 246 -2.00 50.49 -28.02
C ASP A 246 -2.25 51.96 -27.68
N ARG A 247 -3.52 52.40 -27.72
CA ARG A 247 -3.90 53.75 -27.27
C ARG A 247 -3.65 53.98 -25.78
N LEU A 248 -3.90 52.96 -24.94
CA LEU A 248 -3.62 53.05 -23.50
C LEU A 248 -2.12 53.10 -23.23
N ILE A 249 -1.32 52.32 -23.96
CA ILE A 249 0.15 52.35 -23.86
C ILE A 249 0.68 53.74 -24.24
N GLN A 250 0.21 54.34 -25.34
CA GLN A 250 0.62 55.70 -25.72
C GLN A 250 0.23 56.78 -24.69
N LEU A 251 -0.89 56.60 -23.97
CA LEU A 251 -1.30 57.54 -22.91
C LEU A 251 -0.47 57.41 -21.64
N VAL A 252 0.04 56.21 -21.35
CA VAL A 252 0.96 55.95 -20.23
C VAL A 252 2.36 56.47 -20.53
N GLU A 253 2.82 56.34 -21.77
CA GLU A 253 4.16 56.79 -22.21
C GLU A 253 4.28 58.32 -22.38
N ARG A 254 3.14 59.03 -22.49
CA ARG A 254 3.09 60.51 -22.50
C ARG A 254 3.00 61.16 -21.11
N ARG A 255 3.00 60.38 -20.03
CA ARG A 255 3.00 60.85 -18.64
C ARG A 255 4.39 60.74 -18.04
#